data_AF-A0A921Z4K2-F1
#
_entry.id   AF-A0A921Z4K2-F1
#
_cell.length_a   1.000
_cell.length_b   1.000
_cell.length_c   1.000
_cell.angle_alpha   90.00
_cell.angle_beta   90.00
_cell.angle_gamma   90.00
#
_symmetry.space_group_name_H-M   'P 1'
#
loop_
_entity.id
_entity.type
_entity.pdbx_description
1 polymer ?
#
loop_
_entity_poly.entity_id
_entity_poly.type
_entity_poly.pdbx_seq_one_letter_code
_entity_poly.pdbx_strand_id
1 'polypeptide(L)'
;MLGRGLIRREGGQKQMVKPQLSIAGALELSYYANAVVAHYAAPAIIATALESIIRQPDADQDEIRHSDLMEAALQLCEILSQEFILCPPCQRIEERMNEAIDALLADEVITAVQPTDSLEEERWSRRFAQQLDDEEDDVTRVHDPTQRIKYKISHKHEAVAERRRLLLTLRPLLEAYACTCRSVRSEPTRRNVQRALHTLTDNFTKGSMPYGEAVSTDAIRNCHRLLRQWGVIEMYTQERERMVRVCPPYDNQQRLDDVCANIYKFNMDTPLLKE
;
A
#
# COMPACT_ATOMS: atom_id res chain seq x y z
N MET A 1 1.14 -25.22 9.66
CA MET A 1 0.43 -26.34 9.01
C MET A 1 -0.84 -25.79 8.42
N LEU A 2 -1.03 -25.88 7.09
CA LEU A 2 -2.29 -25.51 6.44
C LEU A 2 -3.36 -26.57 6.74
N GLY A 3 -4.62 -26.16 6.92
CA GLY A 3 -5.72 -27.09 7.20
C GLY A 3 -5.88 -28.17 6.13
N ARG A 4 -6.23 -29.39 6.56
CA ARG A 4 -6.44 -30.55 5.66
C ARG A 4 -7.55 -30.33 4.62
N GLY A 5 -8.39 -29.30 4.81
CA GLY A 5 -9.48 -28.93 3.91
C GLY A 5 -9.11 -27.97 2.77
N LEU A 6 -7.87 -27.46 2.73
CA LEU A 6 -7.46 -26.46 1.73
C LEU A 6 -6.99 -27.07 0.40
N ILE A 7 -6.55 -28.33 0.43
CA ILE A 7 -6.01 -29.03 -0.74
C ILE A 7 -6.68 -30.38 -0.93
N ARG A 8 -7.01 -30.69 -2.19
CA ARG A 8 -7.41 -32.03 -2.61
C ARG A 8 -6.24 -32.69 -3.32
N ARG A 9 -5.96 -33.95 -2.97
CA ARG A 9 -5.00 -34.78 -3.69
C ARG A 9 -5.76 -35.70 -4.62
N GLU A 10 -5.54 -35.55 -5.92
CA GLU A 10 -6.11 -36.41 -6.96
C GLU A 10 -4.99 -37.22 -7.62
N GLY A 11 -5.20 -38.53 -7.81
CA GLY A 11 -4.27 -39.39 -8.54
C GLY A 11 -3.58 -40.47 -7.69
N GLY A 12 -3.39 -41.65 -8.30
CA GLY A 12 -2.69 -42.80 -7.71
C GLY A 12 -1.17 -42.60 -7.65
N GLN A 13 -0.45 -42.92 -8.73
CA GLN A 13 1.03 -42.89 -8.75
C GLN A 13 1.66 -41.49 -8.91
N LYS A 14 0.95 -40.50 -9.46
CA LYS A 14 1.33 -39.08 -9.42
C LYS A 14 0.26 -38.31 -8.66
N GLN A 15 0.52 -37.99 -7.39
CA GLN A 15 -0.38 -37.14 -6.59
C GLN A 15 -0.38 -35.73 -7.17
N MET A 16 -1.47 -35.34 -7.80
CA MET A 16 -1.72 -33.97 -8.21
C MET A 16 -2.43 -33.24 -7.07
N VAL A 17 -1.81 -32.16 -6.58
CA VAL A 17 -2.37 -31.31 -5.54
C VAL A 17 -3.18 -30.20 -6.21
N LYS A 18 -4.45 -30.05 -5.83
CA LYS A 18 -5.33 -28.98 -6.31
C LYS A 18 -5.91 -28.19 -5.13
N PRO A 19 -6.17 -26.88 -5.29
CA PRO A 19 -6.86 -26.10 -4.28
C PRO A 19 -8.32 -26.57 -4.13
N GLN A 20 -8.80 -26.61 -2.90
CA GLN A 20 -10.21 -26.86 -2.60
C GLN A 20 -10.99 -25.55 -2.63
N LEU A 21 -11.74 -25.30 -3.71
CA LEU A 21 -12.50 -24.07 -3.94
C LEU A 21 -13.82 -24.04 -3.16
N SER A 22 -13.76 -24.23 -1.84
CA SER A 22 -14.92 -24.12 -0.94
C SER A 22 -14.90 -22.78 -0.19
N ILE A 23 -16.08 -22.29 0.19
CA ILE A 23 -16.20 -21.06 1.01
C ILE A 23 -15.40 -21.21 2.30
N ALA A 24 -15.50 -22.35 2.98
CA ALA A 24 -14.75 -22.62 4.20
C ALA A 24 -13.22 -22.57 3.97
N GLY A 25 -12.74 -23.13 2.86
CA GLY A 25 -11.32 -23.07 2.48
C GLY A 25 -10.86 -21.65 2.16
N ALA A 26 -11.68 -20.86 1.45
CA ALA A 26 -11.38 -19.45 1.17
C ALA A 26 -11.30 -18.61 2.45
N LEU A 27 -12.24 -18.82 3.40
CA LEU A 27 -12.23 -18.14 4.70
C LEU A 27 -11.00 -18.52 5.54
N GLU A 28 -10.63 -19.81 5.56
CA GLU A 28 -9.44 -20.27 6.27
C GLU A 28 -8.15 -19.68 5.65
N LEU A 29 -8.06 -19.67 4.32
CA LEU A 29 -6.92 -19.08 3.61
C LEU A 29 -6.82 -17.58 3.87
N SER A 30 -7.96 -16.86 3.83
CA SER A 30 -8.02 -15.42 4.16
C SER A 30 -7.57 -15.15 5.59
N TYR A 31 -7.95 -16.00 6.56
CA TYR A 31 -7.49 -15.90 7.94
C TYR A 31 -5.96 -16.01 8.05
N TYR A 32 -5.35 -16.99 7.37
CA TYR A 32 -3.87 -17.10 7.36
C TYR A 32 -3.21 -15.96 6.60
N ALA A 33 -3.78 -15.54 5.47
CA ALA A 33 -3.27 -14.43 4.68
C ALA A 33 -3.21 -13.15 5.52
N ASN A 34 -4.26 -12.82 6.27
CA ASN A 34 -4.30 -11.63 7.13
C ASN A 34 -3.18 -11.60 8.18
N ALA A 35 -2.76 -12.76 8.71
CA ALA A 35 -1.64 -12.83 9.64
C ALA A 35 -0.27 -12.57 8.97
N VAL A 36 -0.17 -12.84 7.68
CA VAL A 36 1.07 -12.74 6.90
C VAL A 36 1.18 -11.41 6.14
N VAL A 37 0.04 -10.79 5.77
CA VAL A 37 0.00 -9.51 5.05
C VAL A 37 0.76 -8.42 5.81
N ALA A 38 0.61 -8.35 7.14
CA ALA A 38 1.31 -7.36 7.96
C ALA A 38 2.85 -7.50 7.89
N HIS A 39 3.37 -8.72 7.72
CA HIS A 39 4.81 -8.96 7.59
C HIS A 39 5.39 -8.36 6.30
N TYR A 40 4.61 -8.43 5.21
CA TYR A 40 5.01 -7.90 3.89
C TYR A 40 4.53 -6.48 3.65
N ALA A 41 3.82 -5.85 4.58
CA ALA A 41 3.22 -4.54 4.38
C ALA A 41 4.26 -3.47 4.02
N ALA A 42 5.40 -3.40 4.74
CA ALA A 42 6.43 -2.39 4.46
C ALA A 42 7.09 -2.56 3.08
N PRO A 43 7.62 -3.75 2.69
CA PRO A 43 8.08 -3.98 1.32
C PRO A 43 7.01 -3.73 0.25
N ALA A 44 5.74 -4.09 0.54
CA ALA A 44 4.64 -3.87 -0.39
C ALA A 44 4.30 -2.38 -0.57
N ILE A 45 4.43 -1.57 0.48
CA ILE A 45 4.29 -0.11 0.41
C ILE A 45 5.37 0.46 -0.50
N ILE A 46 6.64 0.06 -0.32
CA ILE A 46 7.74 0.51 -1.19
C ILE A 46 7.49 0.10 -2.64
N ALA A 47 7.12 -1.15 -2.91
CA ALA A 47 6.84 -1.63 -4.27
C ALA A 47 5.66 -0.89 -4.91
N THR A 48 4.61 -0.59 -4.14
CA THR A 48 3.45 0.16 -4.63
C THR A 48 3.78 1.63 -4.88
N ALA A 49 4.57 2.26 -4.02
CA ALA A 49 5.07 3.61 -4.21
C ALA A 49 6.00 3.72 -5.44
N LEU A 50 6.88 2.72 -5.62
CA LEU A 50 7.73 2.61 -6.79
C LEU A 50 6.90 2.58 -8.08
N GLU A 51 5.92 1.67 -8.16
CA GLU A 51 5.03 1.61 -9.33
C GLU A 51 4.25 2.90 -9.53
N SER A 52 3.78 3.57 -8.47
CA SER A 52 2.94 4.77 -8.64
C SER A 52 3.74 5.93 -9.23
N ILE A 53 5.06 5.96 -9.00
CA ILE A 53 5.98 6.92 -9.62
C ILE A 53 6.27 6.52 -11.06
N ILE A 54 6.64 5.26 -11.32
CA ILE A 54 6.92 4.76 -12.68
C ILE A 54 5.72 4.97 -13.61
N ARG A 55 4.49 4.85 -13.11
CA ARG A 55 3.27 5.00 -13.92
C ARG A 55 2.91 6.45 -14.26
N GLN A 56 3.64 7.45 -13.75
CA GLN A 56 3.41 8.85 -14.13
C GLN A 56 3.88 9.11 -15.58
N PRO A 57 3.20 10.00 -16.32
CA PRO A 57 3.45 10.21 -17.75
C PRO A 57 4.86 10.74 -18.07
N ASP A 58 5.47 11.49 -17.15
CA ASP A 58 6.78 12.13 -17.31
C ASP A 58 7.91 11.39 -16.55
N ALA A 59 7.62 10.22 -15.98
CA ALA A 59 8.58 9.49 -15.15
C ALA A 59 9.54 8.62 -15.97
N ASP A 60 10.79 8.57 -15.50
CA ASP A 60 11.78 7.61 -15.96
C ASP A 60 11.35 6.19 -15.53
N GLN A 61 11.30 5.27 -16.49
CA GLN A 61 10.86 3.90 -16.25
C GLN A 61 11.96 3.02 -15.66
N ASP A 62 13.20 3.48 -15.68
CA ASP A 62 14.39 2.70 -15.30
C ASP A 62 15.08 3.24 -14.05
N GLU A 63 15.01 4.55 -13.77
CA GLU A 63 15.63 5.18 -12.60
C GLU A 63 14.63 5.91 -11.69
N ILE A 64 14.85 5.82 -10.38
CA ILE A 64 14.08 6.54 -9.38
C ILE A 64 14.99 7.15 -8.31
N ARG A 65 14.64 8.34 -7.81
CA ARG A 65 15.37 8.96 -6.68
C ARG A 65 14.86 8.42 -5.36
N HIS A 66 15.76 8.30 -4.39
CA HIS A 66 15.41 7.87 -3.04
C HIS A 66 14.39 8.81 -2.39
N SER A 67 14.55 10.13 -2.55
CA SER A 67 13.63 11.14 -2.00
C SER A 67 12.20 10.91 -2.49
N ASP A 68 12.02 10.69 -3.79
CA ASP A 68 10.71 10.60 -4.42
C ASP A 68 10.02 9.30 -3.99
N LEU A 69 10.80 8.20 -3.94
CA LEU A 69 10.31 6.90 -3.45
C LEU A 69 9.90 6.98 -1.97
N MET A 70 10.71 7.61 -1.13
CA MET A 70 10.42 7.78 0.29
C MET A 70 9.18 8.65 0.51
N GLU A 71 9.07 9.76 -0.21
CA GLU A 71 7.90 10.64 -0.13
C GLU A 71 6.61 9.89 -0.49
N ALA A 72 6.60 9.17 -1.62
CA ALA A 72 5.44 8.39 -2.03
C ALA A 72 5.13 7.24 -1.06
N ALA A 73 6.16 6.58 -0.50
CA ALA A 73 5.98 5.53 0.50
C ALA A 73 5.38 6.06 1.79
N LEU A 74 5.82 7.21 2.29
CA LEU A 74 5.28 7.83 3.50
C LEU A 74 3.85 8.30 3.31
N GLN A 75 3.51 8.85 2.14
CA GLN A 75 2.13 9.17 1.78
C GLN A 75 1.25 7.91 1.76
N LEU A 76 1.74 6.80 1.23
CA LEU A 76 1.01 5.53 1.24
C LEU A 76 0.89 4.93 2.65
N CYS A 77 1.91 5.09 3.50
CA CYS A 77 1.84 4.73 4.91
C CYS A 77 0.71 5.47 5.64
N GLU A 78 0.56 6.77 5.37
CA GLU A 78 -0.53 7.56 5.95
C GLU A 78 -1.90 7.03 5.52
N ILE A 79 -2.07 6.73 4.23
CA ILE A 79 -3.32 6.16 3.69
C ILE A 79 -3.65 4.82 4.37
N LEU A 80 -2.66 3.97 4.58
CA LEU A 80 -2.84 2.64 5.16
C LEU A 80 -2.70 2.60 6.69
N SER A 81 -2.64 3.76 7.35
CA SER A 81 -2.50 3.89 8.80
C SER A 81 -3.64 3.25 9.60
N GLN A 82 -4.81 3.07 8.96
CA GLN A 82 -5.98 2.41 9.57
C GLN A 82 -5.99 0.89 9.34
N GLU A 83 -5.09 0.36 8.52
CA GLU A 83 -4.95 -1.08 8.21
C GLU A 83 -3.79 -1.73 8.96
N PHE A 84 -2.64 -1.05 9.05
CA PHE A 84 -1.41 -1.63 9.57
C PHE A 84 -0.81 -0.82 10.71
N ILE A 85 -0.26 -1.55 11.68
CA ILE A 85 0.71 -1.01 12.63
C ILE A 85 2.08 -1.43 12.09
N LEU A 86 2.75 -0.53 11.38
CA LEU A 86 3.97 -0.85 10.61
C LEU A 86 5.23 -0.93 11.46
N CYS A 87 5.26 -0.23 12.59
CA CYS A 87 6.41 -0.12 13.46
C CYS A 87 5.99 -0.23 14.93
N PRO A 88 6.84 -0.82 15.79
CA PRO A 88 6.67 -0.80 17.24
C PRO A 88 6.70 0.65 17.77
N PRO A 89 6.23 0.89 19.01
CA PRO A 89 6.35 2.19 19.63
C PRO A 89 7.82 2.65 19.64
N CYS A 90 8.02 3.96 19.44
CA CYS A 90 9.32 4.64 19.40
C CYS A 90 10.19 4.40 18.16
N GLN A 91 9.86 3.47 17.26
CA GLN A 91 10.54 3.37 15.96
C GLN A 91 9.90 4.34 14.96
N ARG A 92 10.75 5.06 14.21
CA ARG A 92 10.28 5.98 13.17
C ARG A 92 9.86 5.21 11.93
N ILE A 93 8.79 5.69 11.27
CA ILE A 93 8.28 5.02 10.07
C ILE A 93 9.27 5.13 8.90
N GLU A 94 10.03 6.22 8.84
CA GLU A 94 11.09 6.45 7.85
C GLU A 94 12.21 5.41 7.97
N GLU A 95 12.60 5.05 9.19
CA GLU A 95 13.59 3.98 9.43
C GLU A 95 13.06 2.64 8.92
N ARG A 96 11.78 2.34 9.23
CA ARG A 96 11.15 1.10 8.75
C ARG A 96 11.02 1.05 7.23
N MET A 97 10.79 2.18 6.57
CA MET A 97 10.78 2.28 5.11
C MET A 97 12.18 2.11 4.51
N ASN A 98 13.22 2.64 5.16
CA ASN A 98 14.61 2.41 4.74
C ASN A 98 14.99 0.92 4.84
N GLU A 99 14.63 0.25 5.93
CA GLU A 99 14.83 -1.21 6.06
C GLU A 99 14.11 -1.99 4.95
N ALA A 100 12.90 -1.55 4.57
CA ALA A 100 12.16 -2.16 3.47
C ALA A 100 12.86 -1.92 2.12
N ILE A 101 13.39 -0.73 1.87
CA ILE A 101 14.20 -0.43 0.68
C ILE A 101 15.44 -1.34 0.64
N ASP A 102 16.13 -1.51 1.76
CA ASP A 102 17.31 -2.39 1.87
C ASP A 102 16.94 -3.86 1.59
N ALA A 103 15.76 -4.31 2.00
CA ALA A 103 15.25 -5.64 1.63
C ALA A 103 15.03 -5.77 0.12
N LEU A 104 14.43 -4.77 -0.54
CA LEU A 104 14.26 -4.78 -2.01
C LEU A 104 15.60 -4.70 -2.76
N LEU A 105 16.63 -4.06 -2.18
CA LEU A 105 17.99 -4.08 -2.72
C LEU A 105 18.62 -5.48 -2.61
N ALA A 106 18.45 -6.13 -1.45
CA ALA A 106 18.96 -7.48 -1.20
C ALA A 106 18.30 -8.52 -2.13
N ASP A 107 17.02 -8.36 -2.44
CA ASP A 107 16.27 -9.21 -3.37
C ASP A 107 16.51 -8.86 -4.86
N GLU A 108 17.42 -7.93 -5.14
CA GLU A 108 17.73 -7.41 -6.49
C GLU A 108 16.50 -6.87 -7.26
N VAL A 109 15.46 -6.45 -6.54
CA VAL A 109 14.27 -5.81 -7.11
C VAL A 109 14.60 -4.41 -7.63
N ILE A 110 15.44 -3.71 -6.88
CA ILE A 110 16.09 -2.46 -7.26
C ILE A 110 17.59 -2.58 -7.04
N THR A 111 18.37 -1.74 -7.70
CA THR A 111 19.83 -1.70 -7.56
C THR A 111 20.30 -0.27 -7.34
N ALA A 112 21.20 -0.03 -6.39
CA ALA A 112 21.71 1.32 -6.16
C ALA A 112 22.62 1.76 -7.32
N VAL A 113 22.33 2.92 -7.92
CA VAL A 113 23.23 3.56 -8.88
C VAL A 113 24.32 4.25 -8.06
N GLN A 114 25.46 3.59 -7.88
CA GLN A 114 26.57 4.19 -7.13
C GLN A 114 27.15 5.39 -7.90
N PRO A 115 27.27 6.58 -7.29
CA PRO A 115 28.34 7.49 -7.66
C PRO A 115 29.64 6.90 -7.13
N THR A 116 30.61 6.77 -8.02
CA THR A 116 31.80 5.91 -8.00
C THR A 116 32.80 6.02 -6.83
N ASP A 117 32.51 6.70 -5.71
CA ASP A 117 33.58 7.22 -4.82
C ASP A 117 33.40 7.06 -3.29
N SER A 118 32.61 6.12 -2.75
CA SER A 118 32.73 5.82 -1.32
C SER A 118 32.22 4.44 -0.93
N LEU A 119 32.97 3.75 -0.07
CA LEU A 119 32.66 2.44 0.48
C LEU A 119 31.35 2.47 1.28
N GLU A 120 30.54 1.42 1.15
CA GLU A 120 29.21 1.30 1.80
C GLU A 120 29.29 1.36 3.33
N GLU A 121 30.36 0.81 3.93
CA GLU A 121 30.63 0.87 5.37
C GLU A 121 30.79 2.31 5.87
N GLU A 122 31.41 3.19 5.07
CA GLU A 122 31.66 4.58 5.43
C GLU A 122 30.37 5.41 5.42
N ARG A 123 29.43 5.09 4.51
CA ARG A 123 28.10 5.70 4.45
C ARG A 123 27.18 5.21 5.56
N TRP A 124 27.24 3.93 5.91
CA TRP A 124 26.48 3.36 7.03
C TRP A 124 26.97 3.94 8.37
N SER A 125 28.29 4.02 8.54
CA SER A 125 28.93 4.64 9.71
C SER A 125 28.50 6.09 9.90
N ARG A 126 28.41 6.87 8.81
CA ARG A 126 27.94 8.26 8.85
C ARG A 126 26.46 8.40 9.20
N ARG A 127 25.60 7.54 8.66
CA ARG A 127 24.16 7.54 8.98
C ARG A 127 23.92 7.20 10.45
N PHE A 128 24.61 6.19 10.96
CA PHE A 128 24.51 5.77 12.35
C PHE A 128 25.08 6.81 13.33
N ALA A 129 26.21 7.45 12.98
CA ALA A 129 26.80 8.50 13.80
C ALA A 129 25.92 9.77 13.89
N GLN A 130 25.22 10.14 12.80
CA GLN A 130 24.36 11.33 12.80
C GLN A 130 23.06 11.14 13.59
N GLN A 131 22.53 9.91 13.69
CA GLN A 131 21.40 9.63 14.57
C GLN A 131 21.75 9.73 16.07
N LEU A 132 23.05 9.79 16.42
CA LEU A 132 23.52 9.92 17.79
C LEU A 132 23.87 11.37 18.18
N ASP A 133 24.05 12.27 17.21
CA ASP A 133 24.56 13.65 17.40
C ASP A 133 23.46 14.74 17.33
N ASP A 134 22.18 14.40 17.53
CA ASP A 134 21.04 15.34 17.51
C ASP A 134 20.96 16.27 18.75
N GLU A 135 22.12 16.75 19.26
CA GLU A 135 22.22 17.81 20.27
C GLU A 135 23.36 18.79 19.95
N GLU A 136 23.36 19.51 18.80
CA GLU A 136 23.99 20.84 18.74
C GLU A 136 23.61 21.64 17.47
N ASP A 137 23.12 22.86 17.71
CA ASP A 137 22.73 23.88 16.73
C ASP A 137 23.87 24.26 15.76
N ASP A 138 23.69 24.03 14.45
CA ASP A 138 24.20 24.95 13.43
C ASP A 138 23.42 24.92 12.10
N VAL A 139 22.94 26.10 11.69
CA VAL A 139 22.02 26.41 10.58
C VAL A 139 22.71 26.45 9.21
N THR A 140 23.66 25.56 8.97
CA THR A 140 24.13 25.30 7.60
C THR A 140 23.08 24.46 6.89
N ARG A 141 22.58 24.92 5.73
CA ARG A 141 21.73 24.10 4.83
C ARG A 141 22.52 22.88 4.38
N VAL A 142 22.52 21.83 5.20
CA VAL A 142 23.06 20.52 4.87
C VAL A 142 22.24 20.05 3.68
N HIS A 143 22.87 20.04 2.51
CA HIS A 143 22.28 19.47 1.30
C HIS A 143 21.92 18.03 1.66
N ASP A 144 20.63 17.69 1.69
CA ASP A 144 20.16 16.38 2.10
C ASP A 144 20.88 15.31 1.23
N PRO A 145 21.76 14.48 1.82
CA PRO A 145 22.59 13.55 1.06
C PRO A 145 21.75 12.50 0.32
N THR A 146 20.49 12.30 0.73
CA THR A 146 19.57 11.36 0.07
C THR A 146 19.14 11.82 -1.33
N GLN A 147 19.20 13.12 -1.64
CA GLN A 147 18.83 13.67 -2.96
C GLN A 147 19.70 13.15 -4.11
N ARG A 148 20.88 12.62 -3.81
CA ARG A 148 21.83 12.07 -4.78
C ARG A 148 21.67 10.56 -4.98
N ILE A 149 20.94 9.88 -4.09
CA ILE A 149 20.76 8.45 -4.17
C ILE A 149 19.71 8.15 -5.24
N LYS A 150 20.12 7.35 -6.22
CA LYS A 150 19.25 6.84 -7.26
C LYS A 150 19.24 5.32 -7.24
N TYR A 151 18.10 4.75 -7.59
CA TYR A 151 17.92 3.33 -7.76
C TYR A 151 17.56 3.03 -9.21
N LYS A 152 18.12 1.95 -9.74
CA LYS A 152 17.76 1.38 -11.02
C LYS A 152 16.85 0.19 -10.82
N ILE A 153 15.75 0.17 -11.56
CA ILE A 153 14.72 -0.87 -11.48
C ILE A 153 15.20 -2.13 -12.22
N SER A 154 15.04 -3.28 -11.59
CA SER A 154 15.36 -4.57 -12.19
C SER A 154 14.19 -5.09 -13.03
N HIS A 155 14.49 -5.50 -14.26
CA HIS A 155 13.56 -6.13 -15.20
C HIS A 155 13.78 -7.65 -15.32
N LYS A 156 14.57 -8.24 -14.41
CA LYS A 156 14.71 -9.69 -14.32
C LYS A 156 13.37 -10.33 -13.96
N HIS A 157 13.13 -11.53 -14.47
CA HIS A 157 11.87 -12.25 -14.24
C HIS A 157 11.53 -12.41 -12.74
N GLU A 158 12.53 -12.70 -11.90
CA GLU A 158 12.35 -12.85 -10.45
C GLU A 158 11.98 -11.52 -9.77
N ALA A 159 12.66 -10.42 -10.12
CA ALA A 159 12.36 -9.09 -9.60
C ALA A 159 10.95 -8.61 -10.00
N VAL A 160 10.54 -8.89 -11.24
CA VAL A 160 9.20 -8.60 -11.76
C VAL A 160 8.14 -9.41 -11.02
N ALA A 161 8.40 -10.71 -10.80
CA ALA A 161 7.50 -11.58 -10.04
C ALA A 161 7.37 -11.13 -8.57
N GLU A 162 8.46 -10.68 -7.95
CA GLU A 162 8.46 -10.20 -6.57
C GLU A 162 7.72 -8.86 -6.43
N ARG A 163 7.98 -7.89 -7.31
CA ARG A 163 7.18 -6.64 -7.38
C ARG A 163 5.70 -6.94 -7.52
N ARG A 164 5.35 -7.83 -8.44
CA ARG A 164 3.96 -8.26 -8.64
C ARG A 164 3.37 -8.85 -7.36
N ARG A 165 4.06 -9.78 -6.70
CA ARG A 165 3.62 -10.39 -5.44
C ARG A 165 3.36 -9.33 -4.36
N LEU A 166 4.28 -8.38 -4.23
CA LEU A 166 4.17 -7.27 -3.28
C LEU A 166 2.97 -6.36 -3.59
N LEU A 167 2.74 -5.99 -4.85
CA LEU A 167 1.57 -5.20 -5.26
C LEU A 167 0.25 -5.89 -4.93
N LEU A 168 0.17 -7.20 -5.17
CA LEU A 168 -1.03 -8.00 -4.88
C LEU A 168 -1.38 -8.02 -3.38
N THR A 169 -0.41 -7.73 -2.50
CA THR A 169 -0.63 -7.68 -1.05
C THR A 169 -1.51 -6.50 -0.65
N LEU A 170 -1.39 -5.35 -1.32
CA LEU A 170 -2.11 -4.12 -0.97
C LEU A 170 -3.25 -3.80 -1.93
N ARG A 171 -3.24 -4.37 -3.14
CA ARG A 171 -4.20 -4.03 -4.19
C ARG A 171 -5.67 -4.13 -3.75
N PRO A 172 -6.13 -5.19 -3.05
CA PRO A 172 -7.52 -5.25 -2.62
C PRO A 172 -7.93 -4.10 -1.68
N LEU A 173 -7.02 -3.67 -0.79
CA LEU A 173 -7.26 -2.55 0.12
C LEU A 173 -7.36 -1.23 -0.64
N LEU A 174 -6.42 -0.98 -1.56
CA LEU A 174 -6.38 0.25 -2.34
C LEU A 174 -7.59 0.37 -3.27
N GLU A 175 -8.08 -0.73 -3.81
CA GLU A 175 -9.29 -0.78 -4.62
C GLU A 175 -10.55 -0.49 -3.79
N ALA A 176 -10.64 -1.07 -2.60
CA ALA A 176 -11.71 -0.78 -1.64
C ALA A 176 -11.71 0.69 -1.23
N TYR A 177 -10.53 1.26 -0.94
CA TYR A 177 -10.37 2.66 -0.56
C TYR A 177 -10.77 3.59 -1.71
N ALA A 178 -10.26 3.34 -2.92
CA ALA A 178 -10.60 4.13 -4.10
C ALA A 178 -12.11 4.11 -4.39
N CYS A 179 -12.77 2.95 -4.28
CA CYS A 179 -14.22 2.85 -4.45
C CYS A 179 -14.99 3.56 -3.33
N THR A 180 -14.52 3.46 -2.07
CA THR A 180 -15.14 4.15 -0.93
C THR A 180 -15.07 5.67 -1.11
N CYS A 181 -13.92 6.20 -1.50
CA CYS A 181 -13.73 7.62 -1.81
C CYS A 181 -14.71 8.12 -2.88
N ARG A 182 -14.92 7.37 -3.96
CA ARG A 182 -15.86 7.75 -5.04
C ARG A 182 -17.33 7.68 -4.62
N SER A 183 -17.64 6.92 -3.58
CA SER A 183 -19.03 6.63 -3.18
C SER A 183 -19.49 7.40 -1.95
N VAL A 184 -18.58 8.08 -1.24
CA VAL A 184 -18.88 8.81 0.00
C VAL A 184 -19.86 9.96 -0.23
N ARG A 185 -20.89 10.06 0.61
CA ARG A 185 -21.93 11.10 0.56
C ARG A 185 -22.36 11.52 1.96
N SER A 186 -22.97 12.70 2.05
CA SER A 186 -23.60 13.20 3.28
C SER A 186 -24.91 12.44 3.56
N GLU A 187 -24.81 11.27 4.19
CA GLU A 187 -25.94 10.36 4.46
C GLU A 187 -25.64 9.45 5.67
N PRO A 188 -26.60 8.64 6.15
CA PRO A 188 -26.34 7.68 7.22
C PRO A 188 -25.14 6.78 6.90
N THR A 189 -24.28 6.56 7.89
CA THR A 189 -23.05 5.75 7.77
C THR A 189 -23.36 4.37 7.19
N ARG A 190 -24.48 3.76 7.59
CA ARG A 190 -24.93 2.46 7.09
C ARG A 190 -25.18 2.49 5.58
N ARG A 191 -25.80 3.55 5.04
CA ARG A 191 -26.06 3.69 3.60
C ARG A 191 -24.77 3.89 2.82
N ASN A 192 -23.85 4.73 3.31
CA ASN A 192 -22.52 4.88 2.70
C ASN A 192 -21.79 3.53 2.59
N VAL A 193 -21.72 2.77 3.69
CA VAL A 193 -21.05 1.46 3.68
C VAL A 193 -21.74 0.49 2.74
N GLN A 194 -23.08 0.42 2.74
CA GLN A 194 -23.84 -0.44 1.83
C GLN A 194 -23.63 -0.07 0.36
N ARG A 195 -23.56 1.23 0.05
CA ARG A 195 -23.33 1.74 -1.31
C ARG A 195 -21.94 1.37 -1.83
N ALA A 196 -20.90 1.60 -1.03
CA ALA A 196 -19.54 1.20 -1.37
C ALA A 196 -19.45 -0.33 -1.57
N LEU A 197 -20.03 -1.10 -0.66
CA LEU A 197 -20.05 -2.57 -0.72
C LEU A 197 -20.78 -3.08 -1.98
N HIS A 198 -21.94 -2.50 -2.31
CA HIS A 198 -22.69 -2.86 -3.51
C HIS A 198 -21.90 -2.54 -4.78
N THR A 199 -21.24 -1.39 -4.83
CA THR A 199 -20.43 -0.98 -5.99
C THR A 199 -19.24 -1.93 -6.19
N LEU A 200 -18.53 -2.30 -5.11
CA LEU A 200 -17.45 -3.29 -5.16
C LEU A 200 -17.96 -4.67 -5.60
N THR A 201 -19.09 -5.11 -5.05
CA THR A 201 -19.72 -6.40 -5.42
C THR A 201 -20.11 -6.43 -6.89
N ASP A 202 -20.69 -5.34 -7.41
CA ASP A 202 -21.05 -5.21 -8.82
C ASP A 202 -19.81 -5.22 -9.72
N ASN A 203 -18.75 -4.53 -9.33
CA ASN A 203 -17.50 -4.49 -10.10
C ASN A 203 -16.84 -5.88 -10.16
N PHE A 204 -16.85 -6.62 -9.06
CA PHE A 204 -16.35 -7.98 -9.01
C PHE A 204 -17.17 -8.94 -9.89
N THR A 205 -18.50 -8.92 -9.74
CA THR A 205 -19.40 -9.81 -10.49
C THR A 205 -19.38 -9.56 -12.00
N LYS A 206 -19.12 -8.31 -12.42
CA LYS A 206 -18.94 -7.93 -13.83
C LYS A 206 -17.52 -8.19 -14.36
N GLY A 207 -16.60 -8.67 -13.53
CA GLY A 207 -15.20 -8.89 -13.93
C GLY A 207 -14.39 -7.61 -14.15
N SER A 208 -14.89 -6.46 -13.70
CA SER A 208 -14.17 -5.18 -13.74
C SER A 208 -13.13 -5.05 -12.62
N MET A 209 -13.23 -5.91 -11.60
CA MET A 209 -12.30 -6.03 -10.49
C MET A 209 -11.86 -7.49 -10.37
N PRO A 210 -10.55 -7.80 -10.40
CA PRO A 210 -10.06 -9.18 -10.36
C PRO A 210 -10.05 -9.77 -8.94
N TYR A 211 -10.03 -8.95 -7.88
CA TYR A 211 -9.86 -9.41 -6.50
C TYR A 211 -11.15 -9.28 -5.68
N GLY A 212 -11.73 -10.40 -5.29
CA GLY A 212 -12.95 -10.41 -4.46
C GLY A 212 -12.70 -9.93 -3.03
N GLU A 213 -11.45 -9.98 -2.57
CA GLU A 213 -10.98 -9.55 -1.25
C GLU A 213 -11.20 -8.05 -1.00
N ALA A 214 -11.29 -7.25 -2.07
CA ALA A 214 -11.60 -5.82 -1.98
C ALA A 214 -13.03 -5.56 -1.48
N VAL A 215 -13.94 -6.53 -1.59
CA VAL A 215 -15.32 -6.45 -1.08
C VAL A 215 -15.32 -6.61 0.45
N SER A 216 -14.76 -5.63 1.16
CA SER A 216 -14.54 -5.67 2.61
C SER A 216 -15.20 -4.49 3.32
N THR A 217 -16.12 -4.79 4.26
CA THR A 217 -16.72 -3.74 5.09
C THR A 217 -15.72 -3.09 6.04
N ASP A 218 -14.65 -3.79 6.39
CA ASP A 218 -13.63 -3.26 7.29
C ASP A 218 -12.74 -2.25 6.57
N ALA A 219 -12.28 -2.56 5.35
CA ALA A 219 -11.56 -1.62 4.51
C ALA A 219 -12.39 -0.35 4.21
N ILE A 220 -13.69 -0.49 3.93
CA ILE A 220 -14.60 0.66 3.76
C ILE A 220 -14.66 1.52 5.02
N ARG A 221 -14.81 0.91 6.20
CA ARG A 221 -14.87 1.64 7.49
C ARG A 221 -13.53 2.29 7.82
N ASN A 222 -12.42 1.64 7.53
CA ASN A 222 -11.07 2.18 7.73
C ASN A 222 -10.83 3.38 6.81
N CYS A 223 -11.25 3.31 5.54
CA CYS A 223 -11.23 4.45 4.63
C CYS A 223 -12.09 5.63 5.15
N HIS A 224 -13.27 5.40 5.73
CA HIS A 224 -14.02 6.48 6.39
C HIS A 224 -13.24 7.10 7.57
N ARG A 225 -12.50 6.30 8.35
CA ARG A 225 -11.65 6.84 9.43
C ARG A 225 -10.52 7.70 8.87
N LEU A 226 -9.89 7.27 7.77
CA LEU A 226 -8.87 8.05 7.06
C LEU A 226 -9.44 9.38 6.54
N LEU A 227 -10.57 9.35 5.82
CA LEU A 227 -11.22 10.56 5.31
C LEU A 227 -11.64 11.50 6.44
N ARG A 228 -12.01 10.96 7.60
CA ARG A 228 -12.28 11.76 8.81
C ARG A 228 -11.01 12.39 9.36
N GLN A 229 -9.90 11.65 9.40
CA GLN A 229 -8.59 12.15 9.83
C GLN A 229 -8.10 13.29 8.93
N TRP A 230 -8.34 13.19 7.62
CA TRP A 230 -8.06 14.26 6.66
C TRP A 230 -9.02 15.45 6.71
N GLY A 231 -10.05 15.39 7.58
CA GLY A 231 -11.08 16.42 7.67
C GLY A 231 -12.02 16.48 6.46
N VAL A 232 -12.00 15.48 5.58
CA VAL A 232 -12.87 15.38 4.40
C VAL A 232 -14.31 15.09 4.80
N ILE A 233 -14.47 14.26 5.82
CA ILE A 233 -15.79 13.93 6.38
C ILE A 233 -15.84 14.14 7.88
N GLU A 234 -17.04 14.40 8.37
CA GLU A 234 -17.38 14.38 9.79
C GLU A 234 -18.39 13.26 10.07
N MET A 235 -18.23 12.61 11.22
CA MET A 235 -19.18 11.61 11.69
C MET A 235 -19.85 12.11 12.97
N TYR A 236 -21.18 12.18 12.96
CA TYR A 236 -21.99 12.65 14.09
C TYR A 236 -23.19 11.72 14.32
N THR A 237 -23.92 11.90 15.43
CA THR A 237 -25.14 11.13 15.71
C THR A 237 -26.35 12.04 15.66
N GLN A 238 -27.34 11.67 14.88
CA GLN A 238 -28.62 12.37 14.75
C GLN A 238 -29.74 11.35 14.95
N GLU A 239 -30.67 11.61 15.87
CA GLU A 239 -31.82 10.74 16.13
C GLU A 239 -31.45 9.25 16.40
N ARG A 240 -30.31 9.03 17.09
CA ARG A 240 -29.70 7.71 17.38
C ARG A 240 -29.11 6.97 16.16
N GLU A 241 -29.04 7.60 15.00
CA GLU A 241 -28.34 7.09 13.81
C GLU A 241 -26.99 7.79 13.60
N ARG A 242 -25.97 7.03 13.21
CA ARG A 242 -24.65 7.59 12.87
C ARG A 242 -24.68 8.16 11.46
N MET A 243 -24.45 9.45 11.34
CA MET A 243 -24.43 10.20 10.09
C MET A 243 -23.00 10.47 9.63
N VAL A 244 -22.81 10.53 8.31
CA VAL A 244 -21.61 11.07 7.67
C VAL A 244 -21.99 12.37 7.00
N ARG A 245 -21.16 13.39 7.12
CA ARG A 245 -21.25 14.64 6.35
C ARG A 245 -19.93 14.87 5.63
N VAL A 246 -19.99 15.11 4.33
CA VAL A 246 -18.84 15.61 3.57
C VAL A 246 -18.66 17.09 3.91
N CYS A 247 -17.48 17.46 4.36
CA CYS A 247 -17.18 18.81 4.84
C CYS A 247 -16.85 19.73 3.66
N PRO A 248 -17.23 21.03 3.69
CA PRO A 248 -16.67 22.01 2.77
C PRO A 248 -15.15 22.09 2.93
N PRO A 249 -14.36 22.27 1.84
CA PRO A 249 -14.78 22.51 0.46
C PRO A 249 -15.01 21.23 -0.38
N TYR A 250 -15.04 20.05 0.24
CA TYR A 250 -15.13 18.74 -0.42
C TYR A 250 -16.57 18.34 -0.76
N ASP A 251 -17.55 19.15 -0.41
CA ASP A 251 -18.93 19.04 -0.89
C ASP A 251 -19.04 19.25 -2.41
N ASN A 252 -18.03 19.88 -3.02
CA ASN A 252 -17.80 19.87 -4.46
C ASN A 252 -17.08 18.58 -4.88
N GLN A 253 -17.68 17.83 -5.82
CA GLN A 253 -17.12 16.59 -6.37
C GLN A 253 -15.69 16.75 -6.89
N GLN A 254 -15.36 17.87 -7.55
CA GLN A 254 -14.00 18.10 -8.05
C GLN A 254 -12.99 18.21 -6.91
N ARG A 255 -13.32 18.94 -5.84
CA ARG A 255 -12.44 19.08 -4.67
C ARG A 255 -12.31 17.77 -3.91
N LEU A 256 -13.37 16.98 -3.85
CA LEU A 256 -13.35 15.64 -3.30
C LEU A 256 -12.43 14.73 -4.11
N ASP A 257 -12.56 14.74 -5.44
CA ASP A 257 -11.73 13.97 -6.36
C ASP A 257 -10.25 14.39 -6.27
N ASP A 258 -9.96 15.69 -6.14
CA ASP A 258 -8.60 16.21 -5.97
C ASP A 258 -7.93 15.65 -4.70
N VAL A 259 -8.64 15.61 -3.57
CA VAL A 259 -8.08 15.02 -2.34
C VAL A 259 -8.01 13.50 -2.44
N CYS A 260 -9.00 12.87 -3.05
CA CYS A 260 -9.01 11.42 -3.24
C CYS A 260 -7.98 10.95 -4.28
N ALA A 261 -7.46 11.84 -5.14
CA ALA A 261 -6.36 11.56 -6.05
C ALA A 261 -5.10 11.08 -5.30
N ASN A 262 -4.92 11.51 -4.05
CA ASN A 262 -3.86 11.00 -3.17
C ASN A 262 -3.97 9.49 -2.92
N ILE A 263 -5.17 8.92 -2.99
CA ILE A 263 -5.42 7.47 -2.90
C ILE A 263 -5.38 6.85 -4.30
N TYR A 264 -6.03 7.47 -5.29
CA TYR A 264 -6.17 6.91 -6.63
C TYR A 264 -4.83 6.66 -7.32
N LYS A 265 -3.82 7.50 -7.08
CA LYS A 265 -2.48 7.33 -7.65
C LYS A 265 -1.79 6.02 -7.26
N PHE A 266 -2.16 5.42 -6.12
CA PHE A 266 -1.64 4.12 -5.68
C PHE A 266 -2.54 2.94 -6.11
N ASN A 267 -3.77 3.22 -6.58
CA ASN A 267 -4.64 2.23 -7.20
C ASN A 267 -4.56 2.29 -8.74
N MET A 268 -3.34 2.40 -9.27
CA MET A 268 -3.05 2.55 -10.69
C MET A 268 -3.14 1.24 -11.46
N ASP A 269 -3.36 1.34 -12.77
CA ASP A 269 -3.22 0.21 -13.68
C ASP A 269 -1.75 0.04 -14.07
N THR A 270 -1.19 -1.13 -13.76
CA THR A 270 0.19 -1.51 -14.13
C THR A 270 0.16 -2.84 -14.90
N PRO A 271 1.03 -3.03 -15.91
CA PRO A 271 1.14 -4.31 -16.63
C PRO A 271 1.42 -5.49 -15.70
N LEU A 272 2.08 -5.26 -14.57
CA LEU A 272 2.38 -6.29 -13.57
C LEU A 272 1.15 -7.00 -13.00
N LEU A 273 -0.02 -6.37 -13.05
CA LEU A 273 -1.27 -6.93 -12.52
C LEU A 273 -2.13 -7.64 -13.58
N LYS A 274 -1.73 -7.63 -14.86
CA LYS A 274 -2.55 -8.14 -15.99
C LYS A 274 -2.15 -9.55 -16.46
N GLU A 275 -0.96 -10.00 -16.12
CA GLU A 275 -0.47 -11.37 -16.40
C GLU A 275 -0.85 -12.33 -15.28
#